data_AF-A0A7W6EZ98-F1
#
_entry.id   AF-A0A7W6EZ98-F1
#
_cell.length_a   1.000
_cell.length_b   1.000
_cell.length_c   1.000
_cell.angle_alpha   90.00
_cell.angle_beta   90.00
_cell.angle_gamma   90.00
#
_symmetry.space_group_name_H-M   'P 1'
#
loop_
_entity.id
_entity.type
_entity.pdbx_description
1 polymer ?
#
loop_
_entity_poly.entity_id
_entity_poly.type
_entity_poly.pdbx_seq_one_letter_code
_entity_poly.pdbx_strand_id
1 'polypeptide(L)'
;MNRRHFLMRTTAGAAALAVGGVVAGQAAAQQAVTGAVNGTERRPLRLDREINELQERTFRWFEKVTDRRTGLTPDRWPTPSFCSIAAVGFALTCWPIGVERRWMTRDEARERTLITIRYFHSLPQGPEPTGTAGHKGFFYHFLDMETGHRYRTNELSTVDTALLIAGMLFAARYFDGDHPDEVEIRSRVQALYERIEWDWAVVRDNRITMGWHPESGFIPSDWHVYNEGMLLLLLAIGSPTHPVSVNVWHEWAASYDESWTDRWGSWHLNFAPIFGHQYSHMYVDFRGIQDAWMRGQTAQLGEYLDYFENSRRAVYAQQKYAHDNPGQWAGYSSETWGLTACDGPGDFKQTINGVERDFFSYSARGPGERDDGTIAPTAAASSIAFAPEIVVPCIKAMKSRFGAGIYTEWGFLDSFNPTLTQRDGPLQHGKIVDGVGWVADDYLGIDQGPIVGMTENHRSEFIWRYMRGEPNIRRALDKAGFTGGWLTA
;
A
#
# COMPACT_ATOMS: atom_id res chain seq x y z
N MET A 1 -9.87 -16.65 5.07
CA MET A 1 -8.55 -17.26 4.74
C MET A 1 -7.54 -16.12 4.57
N ASN A 2 -6.49 -16.04 5.41
CA ASN A 2 -5.55 -14.90 5.52
C ASN A 2 -4.79 -14.64 4.19
N ARG A 3 -4.46 -13.37 3.88
CA ARG A 3 -3.67 -12.82 2.74
C ARG A 3 -2.56 -13.75 2.23
N ARG A 4 -1.96 -14.51 3.13
CA ARG A 4 -0.84 -15.44 2.89
C ARG A 4 -1.17 -16.71 2.08
N HIS A 5 -2.39 -17.25 2.14
CA HIS A 5 -2.72 -18.45 1.36
C HIS A 5 -2.80 -18.20 -0.15
N PHE A 6 -2.96 -16.94 -0.53
CA PHE A 6 -2.99 -16.51 -1.93
C PHE A 6 -1.60 -16.54 -2.58
N LEU A 7 -0.54 -16.24 -1.83
CA LEU A 7 0.83 -16.10 -2.32
C LEU A 7 1.58 -17.44 -2.59
N MET A 8 0.94 -18.60 -2.68
CA MET A 8 1.63 -19.93 -2.59
C MET A 8 1.68 -20.81 -3.86
N ARG A 9 1.35 -20.33 -5.07
CA ARG A 9 1.35 -21.16 -6.31
C ARG A 9 1.89 -20.29 -7.48
N THR A 10 2.97 -20.61 -8.22
CA THR A 10 3.10 -21.71 -9.22
C THR A 10 4.49 -21.73 -9.91
N THR A 11 5.18 -22.89 -9.99
CA THR A 11 6.51 -23.04 -10.65
C THR A 11 6.52 -23.80 -11.99
N ALA A 12 7.42 -23.41 -12.91
CA ALA A 12 8.20 -24.18 -13.94
C ALA A 12 8.11 -23.60 -15.39
N GLY A 13 9.16 -23.37 -16.20
CA GLY A 13 10.62 -23.50 -16.11
C GLY A 13 11.35 -23.23 -17.46
N ALA A 14 12.68 -23.10 -17.40
CA ALA A 14 13.74 -23.26 -18.44
C ALA A 14 14.23 -22.06 -19.30
N ALA A 15 15.57 -21.92 -19.32
CA ALA A 15 16.41 -20.77 -19.68
C ALA A 15 17.12 -20.88 -21.06
N ALA A 16 17.69 -19.77 -21.57
CA ALA A 16 19.00 -19.74 -22.27
C ALA A 16 19.57 -18.31 -22.45
N LEU A 17 20.90 -18.20 -22.32
CA LEU A 17 21.79 -17.02 -22.24
C LEU A 17 22.27 -16.43 -23.58
N ALA A 18 22.67 -15.15 -23.60
CA ALA A 18 24.01 -14.63 -24.00
C ALA A 18 23.99 -13.08 -24.18
N VAL A 19 24.65 -12.28 -23.33
CA VAL A 19 26.04 -11.72 -23.37
C VAL A 19 26.27 -10.60 -24.40
N GLY A 20 26.61 -9.40 -23.88
CA GLY A 20 27.76 -8.63 -24.38
C GLY A 20 27.62 -7.11 -24.53
N GLY A 21 28.48 -6.36 -23.82
CA GLY A 21 29.16 -5.19 -24.42
C GLY A 21 28.87 -3.81 -23.81
N VAL A 22 29.82 -3.33 -23.00
CA VAL A 22 29.85 -2.04 -22.27
C VAL A 22 30.56 -0.95 -23.08
N VAL A 23 30.39 0.33 -22.69
CA VAL A 23 31.40 1.43 -22.55
C VAL A 23 30.70 2.77 -22.86
N ALA A 24 30.24 3.55 -21.87
CA ALA A 24 30.93 4.50 -20.98
C ALA A 24 31.30 5.85 -21.63
N GLY A 25 30.80 6.94 -21.04
CA GLY A 25 31.19 8.32 -21.32
C GLY A 25 30.74 9.27 -20.20
N GLN A 26 31.71 9.81 -19.45
CA GLN A 26 31.55 10.61 -18.24
C GLN A 26 31.08 12.05 -18.50
N ALA A 27 30.31 12.62 -17.57
CA ALA A 27 29.99 14.05 -17.50
C ALA A 27 30.57 14.66 -16.21
N ALA A 28 31.14 15.86 -16.35
CA ALA A 28 31.77 16.64 -15.29
C ALA A 28 30.74 17.39 -14.43
N ALA A 29 31.06 17.53 -13.13
CA ALA A 29 30.22 18.09 -12.08
C ALA A 29 30.28 19.63 -11.98
N GLN A 30 29.18 20.24 -11.54
CA GLN A 30 29.19 21.58 -10.94
C GLN A 30 28.15 21.72 -9.80
N GLN A 31 28.49 22.58 -8.84
CA GLN A 31 28.06 22.57 -7.44
C GLN A 31 26.67 23.17 -7.12
N ALA A 32 26.17 22.66 -5.99
CA ALA A 32 25.01 22.93 -5.12
C ALA A 32 24.36 24.33 -5.07
N VAL A 33 23.01 24.30 -5.05
CA VAL A 33 22.11 25.32 -4.48
C VAL A 33 21.27 24.65 -3.39
N THR A 34 21.21 25.27 -2.21
CA THR A 34 20.37 24.87 -1.08
C THR A 34 18.91 25.30 -1.28
N GLY A 35 17.97 24.35 -1.11
CA GLY A 35 16.57 24.66 -0.76
C GLY A 35 15.50 24.56 -1.87
N ALA A 36 15.62 23.61 -2.81
CA ALA A 36 14.49 23.11 -3.58
C ALA A 36 14.74 21.62 -3.86
N VAL A 37 13.88 20.72 -3.36
CA VAL A 37 13.93 19.32 -3.79
C VAL A 37 13.38 19.27 -5.22
N ASN A 38 14.29 19.41 -6.18
CA ASN A 38 14.14 19.21 -7.63
C ASN A 38 13.00 19.97 -8.33
N GLY A 39 13.31 21.17 -8.84
CA GLY A 39 13.25 21.56 -10.27
C GLY A 39 11.97 21.40 -11.12
N THR A 40 10.92 20.74 -10.67
CA THR A 40 9.65 20.59 -11.41
C THR A 40 8.47 20.66 -10.44
N GLU A 41 8.24 21.83 -9.82
CA GLU A 41 6.95 22.06 -9.17
C GLU A 41 5.85 22.16 -10.25
N ARG A 42 5.34 21.00 -10.65
CA ARG A 42 4.09 20.92 -11.40
C ARG A 42 3.03 21.62 -10.55
N ARG A 43 2.41 22.66 -11.11
CA ARG A 43 1.28 23.34 -10.46
C ARG A 43 0.23 22.27 -10.08
N PRO A 44 -0.25 22.24 -8.81
CA PRO A 44 -1.24 21.27 -8.39
C PRO A 44 -2.44 21.25 -9.33
N LEU A 45 -2.86 20.05 -9.74
CA LEU A 45 -4.05 19.85 -10.54
C LEU A 45 -5.29 20.31 -9.76
N ARG A 46 -6.28 20.82 -10.48
CA ARG A 46 -7.60 21.02 -9.88
C ARG A 46 -8.33 19.68 -9.86
N LEU A 47 -8.57 19.14 -8.68
CA LEU A 47 -9.36 17.93 -8.52
C LEU A 47 -10.83 18.16 -8.87
N ASP A 48 -11.48 17.12 -9.37
CA ASP A 48 -12.94 17.05 -9.42
C ASP A 48 -13.53 17.22 -8.01
N ARG A 49 -14.70 17.86 -7.92
CA ARG A 49 -15.32 18.19 -6.62
C ARG A 49 -15.56 16.96 -5.76
N GLU A 50 -16.02 15.86 -6.34
CA GLU A 50 -16.34 14.64 -5.58
C GLU A 50 -15.07 13.92 -5.11
N ILE A 51 -14.00 14.01 -5.89
CA ILE A 51 -12.67 13.50 -5.51
C ILE A 51 -12.08 14.32 -4.36
N ASN A 52 -12.18 15.65 -4.45
CA ASN A 52 -11.74 16.53 -3.37
C ASN A 52 -12.52 16.25 -2.06
N GLU A 53 -13.83 16.05 -2.15
CA GLU A 53 -14.68 15.70 -1.00
C GLU A 53 -14.32 14.33 -0.42
N LEU A 54 -14.14 13.31 -1.26
CA LEU A 54 -13.72 11.98 -0.83
C LEU A 54 -12.40 12.07 -0.06
N GLN A 55 -11.40 12.75 -0.62
CA GLN A 55 -10.09 12.88 0.02
C GLN A 55 -10.17 13.55 1.39
N GLU A 56 -10.93 14.65 1.51
CA GLU A 56 -11.08 15.35 2.80
C GLU A 56 -11.80 14.46 3.82
N ARG A 57 -12.94 13.86 3.47
CA ARG A 57 -13.69 12.98 4.38
C ARG A 57 -12.85 11.80 4.86
N THR A 58 -12.11 11.17 3.95
CA THR A 58 -11.23 10.06 4.29
C THR A 58 -10.06 10.51 5.17
N PHE A 59 -9.50 11.70 4.95
CA PHE A 59 -8.52 12.30 5.87
C PHE A 59 -9.08 12.48 7.29
N ARG A 60 -10.34 12.95 7.42
CA ARG A 60 -10.99 13.15 8.72
C ARG A 60 -11.11 11.85 9.53
N TRP A 61 -11.09 10.69 8.89
CA TRP A 61 -11.03 9.40 9.58
C TRP A 61 -9.78 9.32 10.46
N PHE A 62 -8.58 9.48 9.87
CA PHE A 62 -7.31 9.45 10.59
C PHE A 62 -7.19 10.57 11.64
N GLU A 63 -7.72 11.75 11.35
CA GLU A 63 -7.76 12.84 12.34
C GLU A 63 -8.57 12.45 13.59
N LYS A 64 -9.68 11.73 13.38
CA LYS A 64 -10.65 11.35 14.41
C LYS A 64 -10.23 10.11 15.21
N VAL A 65 -9.75 9.06 14.53
CA VAL A 65 -9.62 7.73 15.14
C VAL A 65 -8.24 7.47 15.75
N THR A 66 -7.21 8.21 15.35
CA THR A 66 -5.87 8.05 15.95
C THR A 66 -5.81 8.67 17.35
N ASP A 67 -5.38 7.88 18.34
CA ASP A 67 -5.26 8.35 19.73
C ASP A 67 -4.23 9.48 19.83
N ARG A 68 -4.66 10.65 20.32
CA ARG A 68 -3.80 11.85 20.46
C ARG A 68 -2.67 11.68 21.49
N ARG A 69 -2.73 10.69 22.37
CA ARG A 69 -1.72 10.47 23.44
C ARG A 69 -0.59 9.55 22.99
N THR A 70 -0.88 8.63 22.07
CA THR A 70 0.06 7.55 21.68
C THR A 70 0.33 7.52 20.18
N GLY A 71 -0.57 8.07 19.36
CA GLY A 71 -0.50 7.95 17.92
C GLY A 71 -0.95 6.58 17.38
N LEU A 72 -1.47 5.69 18.24
CA LEU A 72 -2.00 4.40 17.80
C LEU A 72 -3.29 4.61 16.99
N THR A 73 -3.35 3.96 15.82
CA THR A 73 -4.46 4.03 14.88
C THR A 73 -5.12 2.66 14.81
N PRO A 74 -6.44 2.55 15.05
CA PRO A 74 -7.12 1.27 14.99
C PRO A 74 -7.05 0.68 13.58
N ASP A 75 -7.04 -0.65 13.49
CA ASP A 75 -7.14 -1.39 12.22
C ASP A 75 -8.43 -1.03 11.47
N ARG A 76 -9.53 -0.93 12.22
CA ARG A 76 -10.88 -0.64 11.73
C ARG A 76 -11.67 0.24 12.69
N TRP A 77 -12.67 0.92 12.15
CA TRP A 77 -13.60 1.77 12.90
C TRP A 77 -14.91 1.96 12.11
N PRO A 78 -16.11 2.04 12.73
CA PRO A 78 -16.40 2.28 14.15
C PRO A 78 -16.41 1.07 15.08
N THR A 79 -16.31 -0.16 14.57
CA THR A 79 -16.16 -1.33 15.44
C THR A 79 -14.82 -1.25 16.20
N PRO A 80 -14.82 -1.15 17.55
CA PRO A 80 -13.57 -1.06 18.30
C PRO A 80 -12.65 -2.24 18.04
N SER A 81 -11.36 -1.97 17.82
CA SER A 81 -10.36 -2.97 17.44
C SER A 81 -8.97 -2.66 18.02
N PHE A 82 -8.02 -3.54 17.73
CA PHE A 82 -6.58 -3.34 17.97
C PHE A 82 -5.97 -2.31 17.01
N CYS A 83 -4.77 -1.83 17.31
CA CYS A 83 -3.98 -0.95 16.46
C CYS A 83 -3.40 -1.73 15.27
N SER A 84 -3.42 -1.15 14.08
CA SER A 84 -2.63 -1.61 12.93
C SER A 84 -1.44 -0.68 12.70
N ILE A 85 -0.21 -1.22 12.72
CA ILE A 85 0.99 -0.39 12.51
C ILE A 85 1.08 0.17 11.09
N ALA A 86 0.52 -0.53 10.09
CA ALA A 86 0.42 -0.02 8.73
C ALA A 86 -0.53 1.20 8.68
N ALA A 87 -1.67 1.14 9.39
CA ALA A 87 -2.59 2.27 9.51
C ALA A 87 -1.94 3.47 10.23
N VAL A 88 -1.04 3.24 11.20
CA VAL A 88 -0.23 4.31 11.80
C VAL A 88 0.71 4.95 10.77
N GLY A 89 1.39 4.13 9.95
CA GLY A 89 2.19 4.64 8.82
C GLY A 89 1.38 5.53 7.88
N PHE A 90 0.16 5.10 7.54
CA PHE A 90 -0.74 5.91 6.71
C PHE A 90 -1.25 7.18 7.41
N ALA A 91 -1.50 7.16 8.73
CA ALA A 91 -1.87 8.34 9.50
C ALA A 91 -0.75 9.40 9.47
N LEU A 92 0.50 8.98 9.69
CA LEU A 92 1.70 9.83 9.63
C LEU A 92 1.90 10.46 8.24
N THR A 93 1.44 9.78 7.19
CA THR A 93 1.41 10.32 5.82
C THR A 93 0.26 11.30 5.61
N CYS A 94 -0.90 11.04 6.20
CA CYS A 94 -2.09 11.87 6.04
C CYS A 94 -1.96 13.25 6.70
N TRP A 95 -1.31 13.39 7.86
CA TRP A 95 -1.25 14.68 8.56
C TRP A 95 -0.52 15.78 7.79
N PRO A 96 0.68 15.56 7.20
CA PRO A 96 1.29 16.50 6.26
C PRO A 96 0.37 16.91 5.09
N ILE A 97 -0.40 15.96 4.55
CA ILE A 97 -1.40 16.23 3.51
C ILE A 97 -2.48 17.17 4.05
N GLY A 98 -2.98 16.92 5.26
CA GLY A 98 -3.92 17.80 5.95
C GLY A 98 -3.41 19.24 6.09
N VAL A 99 -2.10 19.43 6.30
CA VAL A 99 -1.49 20.77 6.34
C VAL A 99 -1.50 21.42 4.96
N GLU A 100 -1.02 20.72 3.93
CA GLU A 100 -0.99 21.22 2.54
C GLU A 100 -2.40 21.57 2.03
N ARG A 101 -3.41 20.82 2.49
CA ARG A 101 -4.82 21.00 2.15
C ARG A 101 -5.57 21.96 3.07
N ARG A 102 -4.91 22.47 4.12
CA ARG A 102 -5.49 23.37 5.13
C ARG A 102 -6.65 22.75 5.92
N TRP A 103 -6.66 21.43 6.04
CA TRP A 103 -7.59 20.69 6.90
C TRP A 103 -7.10 20.59 8.34
N MET A 104 -5.79 20.74 8.54
CA MET A 104 -5.08 20.68 9.83
C MET A 104 -3.97 21.73 9.84
N THR A 105 -3.62 22.27 11.01
CA THR A 105 -2.49 23.21 11.13
C THR A 105 -1.16 22.47 11.15
N ARG A 106 -0.05 23.13 10.73
CA ARG A 106 1.29 22.51 10.82
C ARG A 106 1.67 22.16 12.26
N ASP A 107 1.29 23.01 13.22
CA ASP A 107 1.57 22.77 14.63
C ASP A 107 0.86 21.52 15.16
N GLU A 108 -0.43 21.35 14.86
CA GLU A 108 -1.17 20.14 15.25
C GLU A 108 -0.59 18.89 14.57
N ALA A 109 -0.28 18.97 13.27
CA ALA A 109 0.31 17.84 12.55
C ALA A 109 1.68 17.46 13.14
N ARG A 110 2.53 18.45 13.45
CA ARG A 110 3.84 18.26 14.08
C ARG A 110 3.71 17.61 15.47
N GLU A 111 2.78 18.10 16.29
CA GLU A 111 2.50 17.54 17.62
C GLU A 111 2.10 16.07 17.54
N ARG A 112 1.11 15.75 16.69
CA ARG A 112 0.65 14.37 16.47
C ARG A 112 1.79 13.48 15.99
N THR A 113 2.55 13.92 14.99
CA THR A 113 3.71 13.19 14.45
C THR A 113 4.76 12.91 15.53
N LEU A 114 5.15 13.93 16.31
CA LEU A 114 6.17 13.78 17.35
C LEU A 114 5.70 12.86 18.48
N ILE A 115 4.44 12.95 18.89
CA ILE A 115 3.85 12.04 19.90
C ILE A 115 3.94 10.60 19.42
N THR A 116 3.49 10.31 18.20
CA THR A 116 3.55 8.95 17.61
C THR A 116 4.98 8.43 17.57
N ILE A 117 5.93 9.23 17.06
CA ILE A 117 7.33 8.82 16.93
C ILE A 117 7.96 8.57 18.30
N ARG A 118 7.72 9.45 19.29
CA ARG A 118 8.21 9.26 20.67
C ARG A 118 7.64 7.98 21.28
N TYR A 119 6.34 7.73 21.08
CA TYR A 119 5.69 6.52 21.59
C TYR A 119 6.33 5.26 21.01
N PHE A 120 6.38 5.11 19.68
CA PHE A 120 6.99 3.95 19.01
C PHE A 120 8.49 3.79 19.31
N HIS A 121 9.21 4.90 19.48
CA HIS A 121 10.62 4.87 19.88
C HIS A 121 10.80 4.31 21.29
N SER A 122 9.85 4.57 22.20
CA SER A 122 9.89 4.14 23.60
C SER A 122 9.33 2.74 23.86
N LEU A 123 8.58 2.17 22.92
CA LEU A 123 7.94 0.87 23.10
C LEU A 123 8.96 -0.25 23.32
N PRO A 124 8.71 -1.19 24.27
CA PRO A 124 9.62 -2.28 24.58
C PRO A 124 9.79 -3.23 23.39
N GLN A 125 11.02 -3.70 23.20
CA GLN A 125 11.40 -4.66 22.14
C GLN A 125 12.07 -5.87 22.79
N GLY A 126 11.73 -7.08 22.34
CA GLY A 126 12.28 -8.30 22.91
C GLY A 126 11.65 -9.57 22.35
N PRO A 127 12.30 -10.74 22.51
CA PRO A 127 11.82 -12.02 21.98
C PRO A 127 10.63 -12.59 22.77
N GLU A 128 10.22 -11.94 23.86
CA GLU A 128 9.17 -12.43 24.75
C GLU A 128 7.80 -12.46 24.05
N PRO A 129 6.96 -13.48 24.33
CA PRO A 129 5.61 -13.59 23.73
C PRO A 129 4.67 -12.42 24.02
N THR A 130 4.87 -11.71 25.13
CA THR A 130 4.01 -10.63 25.62
C THR A 130 4.84 -9.52 26.25
N GLY A 131 4.27 -8.31 26.39
CA GLY A 131 4.94 -7.17 27.04
C GLY A 131 5.93 -6.43 26.13
N THR A 132 5.97 -6.75 24.84
CA THR A 132 6.82 -6.11 23.83
C THR A 132 5.97 -5.67 22.64
N ALA A 133 6.37 -4.60 21.96
CA ALA A 133 5.75 -4.13 20.71
C ALA A 133 6.43 -4.70 19.46
N GLY A 134 7.54 -5.42 19.64
CA GLY A 134 8.27 -6.04 18.55
C GLY A 134 9.59 -6.64 18.99
N HIS A 135 10.38 -7.06 18.00
CA HIS A 135 11.68 -7.67 18.21
C HIS A 135 12.62 -7.24 17.08
N LYS A 136 13.92 -7.09 17.36
CA LYS A 136 14.93 -6.80 16.32
C LYS A 136 14.66 -5.50 15.52
N GLY A 137 14.00 -4.54 16.17
CA GLY A 137 13.61 -3.26 15.60
C GLY A 137 12.31 -3.33 14.77
N PHE A 138 11.86 -4.52 14.37
CA PHE A 138 10.56 -4.72 13.74
C PHE A 138 9.42 -4.63 14.76
N PHE A 139 8.19 -4.44 14.26
CA PHE A 139 6.99 -4.36 15.07
C PHE A 139 6.00 -5.48 14.75
N TYR A 140 5.17 -5.84 15.74
CA TYR A 140 4.02 -6.72 15.53
C TYR A 140 2.98 -6.06 14.64
N HIS A 141 2.34 -6.86 13.77
CA HIS A 141 1.30 -6.41 12.85
C HIS A 141 0.23 -5.60 13.60
N PHE A 142 -0.22 -6.16 14.72
CA PHE A 142 -1.21 -5.53 15.58
C PHE A 142 -0.70 -5.29 16.99
N LEU A 143 -1.04 -4.11 17.52
CA LEU A 143 -0.74 -3.72 18.90
C LEU A 143 -2.04 -3.50 19.67
N ASP A 144 -2.00 -3.75 20.96
CA ASP A 144 -3.08 -3.42 21.87
C ASP A 144 -3.21 -1.89 22.00
N MET A 145 -4.44 -1.36 21.89
CA MET A 145 -4.68 0.08 21.83
C MET A 145 -4.36 0.81 23.14
N GLU A 146 -4.33 0.10 24.27
CA GLU A 146 -4.06 0.72 25.57
C GLU A 146 -2.56 0.68 25.92
N THR A 147 -1.94 -0.46 25.67
CA THR A 147 -0.56 -0.73 26.11
C THR A 147 0.49 -0.52 25.02
N GLY A 148 0.11 -0.60 23.75
CA GLY A 148 1.05 -0.58 22.61
C GLY A 148 1.89 -1.86 22.49
N HIS A 149 1.60 -2.90 23.27
CA HIS A 149 2.26 -4.21 23.16
C HIS A 149 1.57 -5.10 22.12
N ARG A 150 2.23 -6.20 21.74
CA ARG A 150 1.68 -7.22 20.84
C ARG A 150 0.25 -7.60 21.21
N TYR A 151 -0.65 -7.48 20.24
CA TYR A 151 -2.03 -7.93 20.43
C TYR A 151 -2.17 -9.44 20.22
N ARG A 152 -2.49 -10.18 21.28
CA ARG A 152 -2.64 -11.66 21.23
C ARG A 152 -1.38 -12.32 20.64
N THR A 153 -1.54 -13.28 19.75
CA THR A 153 -0.47 -14.09 19.15
C THR A 153 -0.15 -13.69 17.71
N ASN A 154 -0.50 -12.47 17.27
CA ASN A 154 -0.22 -12.02 15.90
C ASN A 154 1.30 -12.00 15.62
N GLU A 155 1.67 -12.09 14.36
CA GLU A 155 3.06 -12.13 13.94
C GLU A 155 3.74 -10.76 14.02
N LEU A 156 5.06 -10.81 14.21
CA LEU A 156 5.94 -9.72 13.79
C LEU A 156 5.91 -9.65 12.26
N SER A 157 5.58 -8.49 11.71
CA SER A 157 5.31 -8.33 10.27
C SER A 157 6.35 -7.42 9.62
N THR A 158 7.05 -7.96 8.63
CA THR A 158 8.11 -7.23 7.91
C THR A 158 7.53 -6.15 7.01
N VAL A 159 6.42 -6.41 6.30
CA VAL A 159 5.80 -5.42 5.42
C VAL A 159 5.08 -4.31 6.18
N ASP A 160 4.39 -4.62 7.27
CA ASP A 160 3.67 -3.59 8.03
C ASP A 160 4.65 -2.71 8.80
N THR A 161 5.80 -3.26 9.22
CA THR A 161 6.94 -2.46 9.69
C THR A 161 7.44 -1.54 8.59
N ALA A 162 7.62 -2.02 7.35
CA ALA A 162 8.06 -1.19 6.24
C ALA A 162 7.06 -0.04 5.93
N LEU A 163 5.74 -0.30 5.98
CA LEU A 163 4.71 0.72 5.78
C LEU A 163 4.68 1.76 6.90
N LEU A 164 4.83 1.33 8.16
CA LEU A 164 5.00 2.23 9.31
C LEU A 164 6.19 3.18 9.10
N ILE A 165 7.34 2.61 8.77
CA ILE A 165 8.59 3.35 8.62
C ILE A 165 8.55 4.28 7.40
N ALA A 166 7.91 3.88 6.31
CA ALA A 166 7.75 4.75 5.16
C ALA A 166 6.93 6.01 5.48
N GLY A 167 5.86 5.87 6.26
CA GLY A 167 5.09 7.02 6.75
C GLY A 167 5.91 7.92 7.69
N MET A 168 6.71 7.31 8.57
CA MET A 168 7.65 8.05 9.44
C MET A 168 8.71 8.81 8.65
N LEU A 169 9.36 8.16 7.67
CA LEU A 169 10.37 8.77 6.81
C LEU A 169 9.76 9.93 6.01
N PHE A 170 8.59 9.71 5.40
CA PHE A 170 7.87 10.78 4.70
C PHE A 170 7.59 11.98 5.61
N ALA A 171 7.07 11.75 6.82
CA ALA A 171 6.82 12.81 7.79
C ALA A 171 8.12 13.55 8.16
N ALA A 172 9.22 12.84 8.37
CA ALA A 172 10.54 13.44 8.63
C ALA A 172 11.06 14.26 7.45
N ARG A 173 10.77 13.87 6.20
CA ARG A 173 11.09 14.67 5.01
C ARG A 173 10.24 15.94 4.90
N TYR A 174 9.00 15.92 5.39
CA TYR A 174 8.08 17.07 5.38
C TYR A 174 8.32 18.08 6.53
N PHE A 175 8.66 17.58 7.71
CA PHE A 175 9.03 18.38 8.88
C PHE A 175 10.54 18.66 8.87
N ASP A 176 10.96 19.50 7.93
CA ASP A 176 12.37 19.80 7.62
C ASP A 176 12.88 21.15 8.17
N GLY A 177 12.06 21.89 8.92
CA GLY A 177 12.42 23.17 9.50
C GLY A 177 13.35 23.09 10.72
N ASP A 178 13.77 24.25 11.21
CA ASP A 178 14.65 24.43 12.38
C ASP A 178 13.90 24.36 13.72
N HIS A 179 12.58 24.17 13.72
CA HIS A 179 11.81 24.02 14.95
C HIS A 179 12.30 22.80 15.75
N PRO A 180 12.51 22.89 17.08
CA PRO A 180 13.09 21.79 17.87
C PRO A 180 12.37 20.44 17.71
N ASP A 181 11.03 20.46 17.72
CA ASP A 181 10.22 19.27 17.49
C ASP A 181 10.44 18.63 16.11
N GLU A 182 10.65 19.44 15.05
CA GLU A 182 10.91 18.92 13.69
C GLU A 182 12.31 18.29 13.62
N VAL A 183 13.30 18.88 14.28
CA VAL A 183 14.64 18.29 14.44
C VAL A 183 14.55 16.95 15.19
N GLU A 184 13.76 16.88 16.24
CA GLU A 184 13.54 15.64 17.01
C GLU A 184 12.81 14.57 16.18
N ILE A 185 11.78 14.94 15.41
CA ILE A 185 11.11 14.05 14.46
C ILE A 185 12.15 13.40 13.53
N ARG A 186 12.98 14.20 12.85
CA ARG A 186 13.97 13.69 11.90
C ARG A 186 14.97 12.72 12.53
N SER A 187 15.54 13.10 13.67
CA SER A 187 16.53 12.27 14.38
C SER A 187 15.95 10.95 14.89
N ARG A 188 14.75 10.96 15.50
CA ARG A 188 14.13 9.74 16.04
C ARG A 188 13.63 8.80 14.96
N VAL A 189 13.10 9.34 13.86
CA VAL A 189 12.68 8.51 12.72
C VAL A 189 13.89 7.79 12.13
N GLN A 190 15.01 8.49 11.95
CA GLN A 190 16.23 7.85 11.46
C GLN A 190 16.72 6.77 12.44
N ALA A 191 16.71 7.04 13.75
CA ALA A 191 17.07 6.05 14.76
C ALA A 191 16.14 4.81 14.76
N LEU A 192 14.83 5.01 14.54
CA LEU A 192 13.86 3.91 14.40
C LEU A 192 14.17 3.04 13.17
N TYR A 193 14.48 3.66 12.02
CA TYR A 193 14.83 2.95 10.80
C TYR A 193 16.15 2.18 10.93
N GLU A 194 17.18 2.82 11.49
CA GLU A 194 18.52 2.24 11.70
C GLU A 194 18.53 1.11 12.73
N ARG A 195 17.53 1.06 13.62
CA ARG A 195 17.37 -0.01 14.62
C ARG A 195 16.87 -1.32 14.02
N ILE A 196 16.30 -1.32 12.82
CA ILE A 196 15.70 -2.51 12.22
C ILE A 196 16.82 -3.40 11.66
N GLU A 197 16.95 -4.61 12.22
CA GLU A 197 17.91 -5.62 11.78
C GLU A 197 17.37 -6.35 10.53
N TRP A 198 17.34 -5.69 9.35
CA TRP A 198 16.72 -6.28 8.15
C TRP A 198 17.36 -7.61 7.71
N ASP A 199 18.66 -7.77 7.96
CA ASP A 199 19.42 -9.00 7.74
C ASP A 199 18.94 -10.17 8.61
N TRP A 200 18.43 -9.91 9.82
CA TRP A 200 17.81 -10.94 10.67
C TRP A 200 16.56 -11.57 10.04
N ALA A 201 15.86 -10.84 9.16
CA ALA A 201 14.69 -11.34 8.45
C ALA A 201 15.02 -12.15 7.18
N VAL A 202 16.29 -12.27 6.81
CA VAL A 202 16.76 -13.10 5.68
C VAL A 202 17.19 -14.47 6.19
N VAL A 203 16.22 -15.38 6.29
CA VAL A 203 16.43 -16.74 6.82
C VAL A 203 16.58 -17.79 5.73
N ARG A 204 16.20 -17.44 4.51
CA ARG A 204 16.36 -18.23 3.29
C ARG A 204 17.13 -17.38 2.29
N ASP A 205 17.96 -18.03 1.49
CA ASP A 205 18.90 -17.31 0.63
C ASP A 205 18.16 -16.30 -0.25
N ASN A 206 18.60 -15.04 -0.17
CA ASN A 206 18.04 -13.90 -0.89
C ASN A 206 16.52 -13.71 -0.75
N ARG A 207 15.91 -14.15 0.35
CA ARG A 207 14.47 -13.98 0.60
C ARG A 207 14.20 -13.41 1.99
N ILE A 208 13.43 -12.33 2.05
CA ILE A 208 12.94 -11.77 3.31
C ILE A 208 11.68 -12.54 3.72
N THR A 209 11.65 -13.03 4.95
CA THR A 209 10.45 -13.68 5.50
C THR A 209 9.29 -12.71 5.67
N MET A 210 8.06 -13.20 5.51
CA MET A 210 6.85 -12.41 5.77
C MET A 210 6.61 -12.15 7.27
N GLY A 211 7.24 -12.90 8.18
CA GLY A 211 7.06 -12.65 9.60
C GLY A 211 7.64 -13.71 10.55
N TRP A 212 7.45 -13.45 11.84
CA TRP A 212 8.00 -14.27 12.92
C TRP A 212 7.06 -14.27 14.14
N HIS A 213 7.04 -15.37 14.89
CA HIS A 213 6.36 -15.48 16.18
C HIS A 213 7.36 -15.86 17.27
N PRO A 214 7.30 -15.24 18.47
CA PRO A 214 7.99 -15.70 19.67
C PRO A 214 7.83 -17.18 19.95
N GLU A 215 6.64 -17.71 19.68
CA GLU A 215 6.27 -19.08 20.02
C GLU A 215 6.88 -20.13 19.07
N SER A 216 7.09 -19.78 17.80
CA SER A 216 7.38 -20.76 16.75
C SER A 216 8.49 -20.37 15.78
N GLY A 217 9.08 -19.20 15.92
CA GLY A 217 10.08 -18.69 14.99
C GLY A 217 9.48 -18.12 13.71
N PHE A 218 10.28 -18.12 12.65
CA PHE A 218 9.91 -17.55 11.35
C PHE A 218 8.80 -18.35 10.66
N ILE A 219 7.86 -17.64 10.05
CA ILE A 219 6.80 -18.28 9.26
C ILE A 219 7.38 -18.85 7.95
N PRO A 220 6.75 -19.86 7.35
CA PRO A 220 7.27 -20.51 6.14
C PRO A 220 7.20 -19.62 4.89
N SER A 221 6.39 -18.56 4.91
CA SER A 221 6.19 -17.66 3.77
C SER A 221 7.27 -16.59 3.68
N ASP A 222 7.74 -16.33 2.47
CA ASP A 222 8.66 -15.25 2.13
C ASP A 222 8.06 -14.32 1.08
N TRP A 223 8.61 -13.11 1.01
CA TRP A 223 8.36 -12.18 -0.08
C TRP A 223 9.03 -12.70 -1.36
N HIS A 224 8.22 -13.21 -2.27
CA HIS A 224 8.59 -13.75 -3.58
C HIS A 224 7.47 -13.43 -4.57
N VAL A 225 7.77 -13.39 -5.88
CA VAL A 225 6.81 -13.06 -6.97
C VAL A 225 6.23 -11.64 -6.84
N TYR A 226 5.82 -11.00 -7.95
CA TYR A 226 5.31 -9.63 -7.90
C TYR A 226 4.10 -9.50 -6.93
N ASN A 227 4.24 -8.62 -5.94
CA ASN A 227 3.32 -8.37 -4.84
C ASN A 227 3.61 -6.99 -4.23
N GLU A 228 2.95 -6.65 -3.12
CA GLU A 228 3.07 -5.36 -2.41
C GLU A 228 4.45 -5.05 -1.78
N GLY A 229 5.37 -6.01 -1.74
CA GLY A 229 6.59 -6.01 -0.94
C GLY A 229 7.75 -5.16 -1.45
N MET A 230 7.60 -4.43 -2.57
CA MET A 230 8.67 -3.62 -3.17
C MET A 230 9.31 -2.65 -2.17
N LEU A 231 8.50 -1.91 -1.42
CA LEU A 231 8.95 -0.94 -0.44
C LEU A 231 9.75 -1.59 0.69
N LEU A 232 9.35 -2.77 1.14
CA LEU A 232 10.10 -3.55 2.11
C LEU A 232 11.50 -3.90 1.58
N LEU A 233 11.58 -4.45 0.36
CA LEU A 233 12.88 -4.81 -0.23
C LEU A 233 13.78 -3.57 -0.37
N LEU A 234 13.23 -2.45 -0.84
CA LEU A 234 13.98 -1.20 -1.00
C LEU A 234 14.46 -0.65 0.36
N LEU A 235 13.60 -0.59 1.37
CA LEU A 235 14.01 -0.14 2.71
C LEU A 235 15.08 -1.06 3.32
N ALA A 236 15.00 -2.38 3.10
CA ALA A 236 16.00 -3.32 3.58
C ALA A 236 17.36 -3.16 2.87
N ILE A 237 17.37 -3.03 1.54
CA ILE A 237 18.60 -2.82 0.74
C ILE A 237 19.25 -1.46 1.05
N GLY A 238 18.38 -0.47 1.30
CA GLY A 238 18.73 0.90 1.62
C GLY A 238 19.32 1.10 3.01
N SER A 239 19.20 0.14 3.92
CA SER A 239 19.61 0.34 5.33
C SER A 239 21.11 0.62 5.46
N PRO A 240 21.53 1.65 6.23
CA PRO A 240 22.94 1.93 6.46
C PRO A 240 23.55 1.07 7.58
N THR A 241 22.73 0.46 8.44
CA THR A 241 23.17 -0.31 9.62
C THR A 241 23.02 -1.81 9.44
N HIS A 242 21.88 -2.23 8.89
CA HIS A 242 21.53 -3.64 8.69
C HIS A 242 21.05 -3.89 7.26
N PRO A 243 21.87 -3.61 6.21
CA PRO A 243 21.46 -3.83 4.84
C PRO A 243 21.32 -5.32 4.51
N VAL A 244 20.32 -5.65 3.70
CA VAL A 244 20.29 -6.93 2.98
C VAL A 244 21.02 -6.83 1.64
N SER A 245 21.46 -7.96 1.11
CA SER A 245 22.03 -8.03 -0.25
C SER A 245 21.00 -7.57 -1.29
N VAL A 246 21.44 -6.86 -2.32
CA VAL A 246 20.60 -6.52 -3.49
C VAL A 246 20.00 -7.75 -4.16
N ASN A 247 20.60 -8.93 -3.97
CA ASN A 247 20.08 -10.18 -4.51
C ASN A 247 18.65 -10.49 -4.05
N VAL A 248 18.15 -9.93 -2.93
CA VAL A 248 16.73 -10.07 -2.59
C VAL A 248 15.80 -9.47 -3.65
N TRP A 249 16.23 -8.38 -4.31
CA TRP A 249 15.52 -7.78 -5.43
C TRP A 249 15.64 -8.65 -6.68
N HIS A 250 16.84 -9.14 -6.97
CA HIS A 250 17.08 -9.96 -8.17
C HIS A 250 16.34 -11.31 -8.10
N GLU A 251 16.35 -11.98 -6.95
CA GLU A 251 15.58 -13.21 -6.71
C GLU A 251 14.08 -12.95 -6.87
N TRP A 252 13.60 -11.81 -6.35
CA TRP A 252 12.20 -11.41 -6.48
C TRP A 252 11.80 -11.17 -7.95
N ALA A 253 12.61 -10.41 -8.70
CA ALA A 253 12.40 -10.14 -10.11
C ALA A 253 12.57 -11.37 -11.02
N ALA A 254 13.36 -12.37 -10.60
CA ALA A 254 13.54 -13.60 -11.35
C ALA A 254 12.27 -14.47 -11.42
N SER A 255 11.33 -14.28 -10.50
CA SER A 255 10.02 -14.98 -10.48
C SER A 255 8.90 -14.22 -11.20
N TYR A 256 9.20 -13.11 -11.88
CA TYR A 256 8.17 -12.27 -12.50
C TYR A 256 7.40 -12.93 -13.65
N ASP A 257 7.98 -13.92 -14.31
CA ASP A 257 7.28 -14.68 -15.35
C ASP A 257 6.01 -15.37 -14.80
N GLU A 258 5.94 -15.65 -13.49
CA GLU A 258 4.73 -16.17 -12.83
C GLU A 258 3.58 -15.15 -12.76
N SER A 259 3.91 -13.86 -12.78
CA SER A 259 2.96 -12.75 -12.74
C SER A 259 2.75 -12.09 -14.11
N TRP A 260 3.56 -12.38 -15.11
CA TRP A 260 3.53 -11.69 -16.40
C TRP A 260 2.36 -12.16 -17.27
N THR A 261 1.42 -11.29 -17.60
CA THR A 261 0.19 -11.67 -18.32
C THR A 261 -0.45 -10.54 -19.13
N ASP A 262 -1.22 -10.91 -20.17
CA ASP A 262 -2.11 -10.07 -20.98
C ASP A 262 -3.60 -10.46 -20.86
N ARG A 263 -3.96 -11.34 -19.92
CA ARG A 263 -5.30 -11.96 -19.83
C ARG A 263 -6.46 -10.96 -19.81
N TRP A 264 -6.23 -9.75 -19.30
CA TRP A 264 -7.24 -8.71 -19.15
C TRP A 264 -6.83 -7.35 -19.75
N GLY A 265 -5.82 -7.32 -20.63
CA GLY A 265 -5.33 -6.08 -21.21
C GLY A 265 -3.90 -6.19 -21.76
N SER A 266 -3.20 -5.07 -21.84
CA SER A 266 -1.78 -5.08 -22.25
C SER A 266 -0.93 -5.88 -21.27
N TRP A 267 0.16 -6.47 -21.78
CA TRP A 267 1.14 -7.19 -20.96
C TRP A 267 1.61 -6.37 -19.75
N HIS A 268 1.49 -6.96 -18.56
CA HIS A 268 1.89 -6.38 -17.28
C HIS A 268 2.19 -7.48 -16.25
N LEU A 269 2.96 -7.14 -15.20
CA LEU A 269 3.06 -7.91 -13.98
C LEU A 269 1.73 -7.79 -13.24
N ASN A 270 1.03 -8.90 -13.07
CA ASN A 270 -0.22 -9.01 -12.36
C ASN A 270 0.02 -9.42 -10.91
N PHE A 271 -0.60 -8.67 -10.00
CA PHE A 271 -0.97 -9.13 -8.68
C PHE A 271 -2.47 -8.84 -8.52
N ALA A 272 -3.31 -9.88 -8.49
CA ALA A 272 -4.73 -9.70 -8.77
C ALA A 272 -5.45 -8.76 -7.80
N PRO A 273 -5.19 -8.76 -6.47
CA PRO A 273 -5.68 -7.70 -5.60
C PRO A 273 -4.93 -6.38 -5.83
N ILE A 274 -5.61 -5.33 -6.28
CA ILE A 274 -4.91 -4.14 -6.79
C ILE A 274 -4.02 -3.42 -5.75
N PHE A 275 -4.19 -3.66 -4.45
CA PHE A 275 -3.33 -3.04 -3.41
C PHE A 275 -1.83 -3.31 -3.59
N GLY A 276 -1.44 -4.44 -4.22
CA GLY A 276 -0.05 -4.74 -4.53
C GLY A 276 0.60 -3.75 -5.50
N HIS A 277 -0.23 -3.07 -6.29
CA HIS A 277 0.17 -1.97 -7.19
C HIS A 277 0.08 -0.59 -6.53
N GLN A 278 -0.38 -0.49 -5.28
CA GLN A 278 -0.70 0.79 -4.64
C GLN A 278 0.23 1.11 -3.47
N TYR A 279 0.43 0.17 -2.54
CA TYR A 279 1.08 0.48 -1.26
C TYR A 279 2.53 0.97 -1.43
N SER A 280 3.33 0.23 -2.20
CA SER A 280 4.70 0.62 -2.48
C SER A 280 4.78 1.87 -3.37
N HIS A 281 3.93 1.93 -4.40
CA HIS A 281 3.86 3.03 -5.36
C HIS A 281 3.39 4.35 -4.75
N MET A 282 2.71 4.33 -3.60
CA MET A 282 2.37 5.55 -2.89
C MET A 282 3.62 6.30 -2.39
N TYR A 283 4.64 5.56 -1.95
CA TYR A 283 5.87 6.11 -1.40
C TYR A 283 7.00 6.19 -2.41
N VAL A 284 7.08 5.27 -3.37
CA VAL A 284 8.14 5.25 -4.39
C VAL A 284 7.58 5.72 -5.72
N ASP A 285 8.14 6.81 -6.24
CA ASP A 285 7.81 7.30 -7.57
C ASP A 285 8.51 6.45 -8.63
N PHE A 286 7.82 5.47 -9.19
CA PHE A 286 8.42 4.60 -10.22
C PHE A 286 8.40 5.21 -11.63
N ARG A 287 7.87 6.42 -11.82
CA ARG A 287 7.78 7.04 -13.15
C ARG A 287 9.16 7.37 -13.69
N GLY A 288 9.42 6.93 -14.92
CA GLY A 288 10.64 7.23 -15.64
C GLY A 288 11.86 6.42 -15.19
N ILE A 289 11.73 5.55 -14.18
CA ILE A 289 12.84 4.74 -13.65
C ILE A 289 12.60 3.25 -13.90
N GLN A 290 13.64 2.54 -14.33
CA GLN A 290 13.54 1.12 -14.65
C GLN A 290 14.72 0.37 -14.07
N ASP A 291 14.48 -0.81 -13.50
CA ASP A 291 15.52 -1.80 -13.23
C ASP A 291 15.86 -2.61 -14.49
N ALA A 292 16.73 -3.61 -14.35
CA ALA A 292 17.16 -4.43 -15.48
C ALA A 292 16.00 -5.20 -16.14
N TRP A 293 15.06 -5.71 -15.34
CA TRP A 293 13.95 -6.51 -15.85
C TRP A 293 12.97 -5.64 -16.65
N MET A 294 12.58 -4.48 -16.14
CA MET A 294 11.67 -3.55 -16.83
C MET A 294 12.27 -2.99 -18.13
N ARG A 295 13.58 -2.71 -18.16
CA ARG A 295 14.29 -2.36 -19.41
C ARG A 295 14.24 -3.50 -20.42
N GLY A 296 14.40 -4.75 -19.96
CA GLY A 296 14.26 -5.94 -20.79
C GLY A 296 12.88 -6.03 -21.43
N GLN A 297 11.81 -5.87 -20.64
CA GLN A 297 10.44 -5.88 -21.16
C GLN A 297 10.15 -4.71 -22.11
N THR A 298 10.68 -3.52 -21.81
CA THR A 298 10.57 -2.37 -22.73
C THR A 298 11.17 -2.69 -24.10
N ALA A 299 12.34 -3.33 -24.13
CA ALA A 299 12.97 -3.75 -25.38
C ALA A 299 12.18 -4.85 -26.11
N GLN A 300 11.61 -5.80 -25.37
CA GLN A 300 10.83 -6.91 -25.94
C GLN A 300 9.48 -6.45 -26.51
N LEU A 301 8.78 -5.56 -25.80
CA LEU A 301 7.47 -5.05 -26.21
C LEU A 301 7.59 -3.95 -27.28
N GLY A 302 8.74 -3.29 -27.38
CA GLY A 302 8.92 -2.12 -28.26
C GLY A 302 8.20 -0.87 -27.76
N GLU A 303 7.81 -0.84 -26.50
CA GLU A 303 7.09 0.24 -25.82
C GLU A 303 7.64 0.43 -24.40
N TYR A 304 7.63 1.66 -23.91
CA TYR A 304 8.17 1.98 -22.59
C TYR A 304 7.31 1.40 -21.46
N LEU A 305 7.95 0.66 -20.54
CA LEU A 305 7.30 0.04 -19.39
C LEU A 305 8.16 0.21 -18.12
N ASP A 306 7.76 1.11 -17.24
CA ASP A 306 8.23 1.16 -15.86
C ASP A 306 7.18 0.56 -14.89
N TYR A 307 7.48 0.49 -13.60
CA TYR A 307 6.53 -0.05 -12.62
C TYR A 307 5.28 0.84 -12.42
N PHE A 308 5.31 2.11 -12.83
CA PHE A 308 4.13 2.99 -12.80
C PHE A 308 3.19 2.66 -13.97
N GLU A 309 3.71 2.56 -15.18
CA GLU A 309 2.97 2.14 -16.37
C GLU A 309 2.45 0.70 -16.22
N ASN A 310 3.25 -0.19 -15.62
CA ASN A 310 2.79 -1.53 -15.24
C ASN A 310 1.53 -1.49 -14.35
N SER A 311 1.53 -0.62 -13.35
CA SER A 311 0.40 -0.47 -12.43
C SER A 311 -0.80 0.18 -13.12
N ARG A 312 -0.57 1.14 -14.01
CA ARG A 312 -1.62 1.69 -14.88
C ARG A 312 -2.29 0.60 -15.72
N ARG A 313 -1.53 -0.33 -16.31
CA ARG A 313 -2.08 -1.49 -17.04
C ARG A 313 -2.88 -2.42 -16.14
N ALA A 314 -2.42 -2.70 -14.93
CA ALA A 314 -3.17 -3.49 -13.95
C ALA A 314 -4.51 -2.82 -13.55
N VAL A 315 -4.56 -1.50 -13.47
CA VAL A 315 -5.82 -0.76 -13.21
C VAL A 315 -6.79 -0.89 -14.39
N TYR A 316 -6.32 -0.83 -15.64
CA TYR A 316 -7.15 -1.12 -16.80
C TYR A 316 -7.61 -2.57 -16.83
N ALA A 317 -6.79 -3.53 -16.41
CA ALA A 317 -7.16 -4.93 -16.27
C ALA A 317 -8.30 -5.14 -15.25
N GLN A 318 -8.28 -4.42 -14.12
CA GLN A 318 -9.38 -4.41 -13.14
C GLN A 318 -10.70 -3.95 -13.77
N GLN A 319 -10.68 -2.82 -14.50
CA GLN A 319 -11.86 -2.30 -15.18
C GLN A 319 -12.35 -3.27 -16.27
N LYS A 320 -11.45 -3.84 -17.07
CA LYS A 320 -11.78 -4.80 -18.12
C LYS A 320 -12.44 -6.05 -17.56
N TYR A 321 -11.92 -6.60 -16.47
CA TYR A 321 -12.52 -7.75 -15.80
C TYR A 321 -13.95 -7.46 -15.35
N ALA A 322 -14.19 -6.29 -14.75
CA ALA A 322 -15.52 -5.88 -14.33
C ALA A 322 -16.47 -5.56 -15.49
N HIS A 323 -15.96 -5.06 -16.62
CA HIS A 323 -16.73 -4.92 -17.86
C HIS A 323 -17.19 -6.29 -18.36
N ASP A 324 -16.26 -7.24 -18.50
CA ASP A 324 -16.55 -8.58 -19.02
C ASP A 324 -17.47 -9.36 -18.08
N ASN A 325 -17.32 -9.12 -16.77
CA ASN A 325 -18.12 -9.70 -15.70
C ASN A 325 -18.37 -11.21 -15.90
N PRO A 326 -17.32 -12.04 -15.95
CA PRO A 326 -17.48 -13.47 -16.24
C PRO A 326 -18.32 -14.20 -15.17
N GLY A 327 -18.34 -13.66 -13.94
CA GLY A 327 -19.20 -14.16 -12.86
C GLY A 327 -20.65 -13.67 -12.92
N GLN A 328 -21.01 -12.79 -13.86
CA GLN A 328 -22.35 -12.19 -13.98
C GLN A 328 -22.84 -11.57 -12.65
N TRP A 329 -21.94 -10.90 -11.94
CA TRP A 329 -22.23 -10.24 -10.66
C TRP A 329 -23.03 -8.97 -10.88
N ALA A 330 -23.97 -8.70 -9.96
CA ALA A 330 -24.68 -7.43 -9.98
C ALA A 330 -23.73 -6.28 -9.64
N GLY A 331 -23.95 -5.12 -10.27
CA GLY A 331 -23.20 -3.89 -10.03
C GLY A 331 -21.98 -3.69 -10.91
N TYR A 332 -21.29 -4.77 -11.31
CA TYR A 332 -20.05 -4.73 -12.11
C TYR A 332 -20.30 -4.11 -13.49
N SER A 333 -19.45 -3.16 -13.87
CA SER A 333 -19.45 -2.54 -15.20
C SER A 333 -18.13 -1.81 -15.46
N SER A 334 -17.98 -1.22 -16.65
CA SER A 334 -16.89 -0.28 -16.94
C SER A 334 -16.82 0.92 -15.98
N GLU A 335 -17.91 1.26 -15.29
CA GLU A 335 -18.01 2.39 -14.38
C GLU A 335 -18.14 1.96 -12.92
N THR A 336 -18.16 0.66 -12.61
CA THR A 336 -18.23 0.19 -11.22
C THR A 336 -17.43 -1.08 -11.12
N TRP A 337 -16.21 -0.93 -10.61
CA TRP A 337 -15.18 -1.94 -10.57
C TRP A 337 -14.24 -1.69 -9.40
N GLY A 338 -13.46 -2.70 -9.02
CA GLY A 338 -12.43 -2.56 -7.99
C GLY A 338 -12.36 -3.78 -7.08
N LEU A 339 -11.39 -4.66 -7.34
CA LEU A 339 -11.12 -5.84 -6.53
C LEU A 339 -9.79 -5.69 -5.80
N THR A 340 -9.84 -5.84 -4.49
CA THR A 340 -8.68 -5.82 -3.60
C THR A 340 -8.95 -6.64 -2.34
N ALA A 341 -8.01 -6.67 -1.41
CA ALA A 341 -8.28 -7.20 -0.08
C ALA A 341 -9.25 -6.28 0.68
N CYS A 342 -10.36 -6.83 1.15
CA CYS A 342 -11.38 -6.08 1.89
C CYS A 342 -12.26 -7.03 2.72
N ASP A 343 -13.09 -6.46 3.59
CA ASP A 343 -14.16 -7.16 4.28
C ASP A 343 -15.17 -7.76 3.27
N GLY A 344 -15.87 -8.79 3.72
CA GLY A 344 -16.90 -9.49 2.98
C GLY A 344 -17.99 -10.02 3.90
N PRO A 345 -19.11 -10.50 3.33
CA PRO A 345 -20.31 -10.86 4.08
C PRO A 345 -20.14 -12.05 5.04
N GLY A 346 -19.13 -12.90 4.82
CA GLY A 346 -18.85 -14.07 5.64
C GLY A 346 -18.54 -15.31 4.79
N ASP A 347 -18.04 -16.36 5.44
CA ASP A 347 -17.65 -17.61 4.78
C ASP A 347 -18.86 -18.56 4.65
N PHE A 348 -19.61 -18.46 3.54
CA PHE A 348 -20.79 -19.30 3.29
C PHE A 348 -21.10 -19.45 1.79
N LYS A 349 -21.98 -20.40 1.47
CA LYS A 349 -22.56 -20.57 0.14
C LYS A 349 -24.01 -20.12 0.10
N GLN A 350 -24.46 -19.53 -0.99
CA GLN A 350 -25.88 -19.24 -1.22
C GLN A 350 -26.23 -19.29 -2.70
N THR A 351 -27.36 -19.92 -3.02
CA THR A 351 -27.90 -19.91 -4.38
C THR A 351 -28.61 -18.58 -4.65
N ILE A 352 -28.13 -17.83 -5.64
CA ILE A 352 -28.71 -16.57 -6.08
C ILE A 352 -28.99 -16.67 -7.57
N ASN A 353 -30.25 -16.43 -7.97
CA ASN A 353 -30.71 -16.54 -9.35
C ASN A 353 -30.39 -17.92 -10.00
N GLY A 354 -30.53 -19.00 -9.22
CA GLY A 354 -30.26 -20.37 -9.68
C GLY A 354 -28.77 -20.75 -9.76
N VAL A 355 -27.85 -19.87 -9.36
CA VAL A 355 -26.40 -20.12 -9.34
C VAL A 355 -25.92 -20.20 -7.90
N GLU A 356 -25.27 -21.31 -7.52
CA GLU A 356 -24.58 -21.40 -6.22
C GLU A 356 -23.38 -20.46 -6.20
N ARG A 357 -23.33 -19.55 -5.22
CA ARG A 357 -22.25 -18.58 -5.03
C ARG A 357 -21.51 -18.84 -3.74
N ASP A 358 -20.18 -18.79 -3.79
CA ASP A 358 -19.32 -18.78 -2.62
C ASP A 358 -19.09 -17.32 -2.20
N PHE A 359 -19.29 -17.03 -0.92
CA PHE A 359 -18.98 -15.76 -0.29
C PHE A 359 -17.87 -15.93 0.73
N PHE A 360 -17.08 -14.88 0.92
CA PHE A 360 -15.97 -14.87 1.85
C PHE A 360 -16.14 -13.78 2.91
N SER A 361 -15.51 -14.00 4.07
CA SER A 361 -15.28 -12.95 5.07
C SER A 361 -14.22 -11.95 4.56
N TYR A 362 -13.21 -11.59 5.36
CA TYR A 362 -12.06 -10.84 4.86
C TYR A 362 -11.28 -11.68 3.85
N SER A 363 -11.07 -11.14 2.64
CA SER A 363 -10.40 -11.87 1.58
C SER A 363 -9.69 -10.97 0.58
N ALA A 364 -8.56 -11.44 0.05
CA ALA A 364 -7.83 -10.82 -1.05
C ALA A 364 -8.54 -11.15 -2.37
N ARG A 365 -9.33 -10.21 -2.90
CA ARG A 365 -10.09 -10.36 -4.15
C ARG A 365 -9.31 -9.79 -5.33
N GLY A 366 -9.43 -10.40 -6.50
CA GLY A 366 -8.70 -9.98 -7.69
C GLY A 366 -9.19 -10.66 -8.99
N PRO A 367 -9.03 -10.00 -10.16
CA PRO A 367 -9.46 -10.51 -11.46
C PRO A 367 -8.94 -11.91 -11.78
N GLY A 368 -9.86 -12.81 -12.14
CA GLY A 368 -9.52 -14.16 -12.60
C GLY A 368 -8.93 -15.09 -11.53
N GLU A 369 -8.83 -14.64 -10.28
CA GLU A 369 -8.37 -15.46 -9.17
C GLU A 369 -9.47 -15.68 -8.14
N ARG A 370 -9.78 -14.66 -7.33
CA ARG A 370 -10.81 -14.73 -6.28
C ARG A 370 -11.78 -13.56 -6.43
N ASP A 371 -13.05 -13.89 -6.69
CA ASP A 371 -14.13 -12.93 -6.83
C ASP A 371 -15.44 -13.55 -6.35
N ASP A 372 -16.14 -12.86 -5.45
CA ASP A 372 -17.46 -13.23 -4.91
C ASP A 372 -18.51 -12.13 -5.17
N GLY A 373 -18.22 -11.19 -6.07
CA GLY A 373 -19.08 -10.05 -6.38
C GLY A 373 -18.94 -8.86 -5.42
N THR A 374 -17.99 -8.91 -4.48
CA THR A 374 -17.73 -7.83 -3.51
C THR A 374 -16.74 -6.82 -4.09
N ILE A 375 -17.15 -5.56 -4.14
CA ILE A 375 -16.38 -4.42 -4.65
C ILE A 375 -15.83 -3.61 -3.47
N ALA A 376 -14.55 -3.24 -3.56
CA ALA A 376 -13.89 -2.36 -2.60
C ALA A 376 -13.60 -0.99 -3.23
N PRO A 377 -14.21 0.11 -2.77
CA PRO A 377 -13.98 1.44 -3.33
C PRO A 377 -12.51 1.88 -3.33
N THR A 378 -11.70 1.45 -2.34
CA THR A 378 -10.25 1.77 -2.32
C THR A 378 -9.50 1.25 -3.55
N ALA A 379 -9.95 0.12 -4.13
CA ALA A 379 -9.30 -0.46 -5.30
C ALA A 379 -9.29 0.51 -6.50
N ALA A 380 -10.42 1.17 -6.75
CA ALA A 380 -10.51 2.21 -7.76
C ALA A 380 -9.90 3.52 -7.26
N ALA A 381 -10.30 3.99 -6.07
CA ALA A 381 -9.96 5.34 -5.61
C ALA A 381 -8.45 5.55 -5.38
N SER A 382 -7.76 4.55 -4.83
CA SER A 382 -6.31 4.59 -4.62
C SER A 382 -5.51 4.41 -5.90
N SER A 383 -6.18 4.10 -7.02
CA SER A 383 -5.57 3.99 -8.35
C SER A 383 -5.60 5.30 -9.15
N ILE A 384 -6.14 6.39 -8.59
CA ILE A 384 -6.33 7.67 -9.29
C ILE A 384 -5.03 8.27 -9.83
N ALA A 385 -3.90 8.02 -9.17
CA ALA A 385 -2.61 8.51 -9.62
C ALA A 385 -2.13 7.82 -10.92
N PHE A 386 -2.62 6.61 -11.21
CA PHE A 386 -2.26 5.85 -12.40
C PHE A 386 -3.18 6.13 -13.59
N ALA A 387 -4.50 6.11 -13.37
CA ALA A 387 -5.50 6.16 -14.44
C ALA A 387 -6.74 7.01 -14.06
N PRO A 388 -6.56 8.33 -13.83
CA PRO A 388 -7.65 9.20 -13.36
C PRO A 388 -8.86 9.20 -14.29
N GLU A 389 -8.66 9.03 -15.60
CA GLU A 389 -9.70 9.00 -16.63
C GLU A 389 -10.69 7.83 -16.50
N ILE A 390 -10.34 6.73 -15.82
CA ILE A 390 -11.26 5.62 -15.54
C ILE A 390 -11.64 5.54 -14.05
N VAL A 391 -10.81 6.09 -13.17
CA VAL A 391 -11.07 6.12 -11.72
C VAL A 391 -12.12 7.17 -11.35
N VAL A 392 -12.04 8.38 -11.92
CA VAL A 392 -12.99 9.46 -11.59
C VAL A 392 -14.42 9.09 -11.98
N PRO A 393 -14.71 8.56 -13.19
CA PRO A 393 -16.04 8.05 -13.51
C PRO A 393 -16.49 6.93 -12.57
N CYS A 394 -15.58 6.04 -12.17
CA CYS A 394 -15.90 4.93 -11.27
C CYS A 394 -16.37 5.41 -9.89
N ILE A 395 -15.64 6.33 -9.28
CA ILE A 395 -16.01 6.95 -7.99
C ILE A 395 -17.38 7.63 -8.09
N LYS A 396 -17.61 8.41 -9.15
CA LYS A 396 -18.87 9.11 -9.39
C LYS A 396 -20.04 8.14 -9.55
N ALA A 397 -19.86 7.06 -10.31
CA ALA A 397 -20.88 6.05 -10.49
C ALA A 397 -21.17 5.30 -9.19
N MET A 398 -20.15 4.91 -8.41
CA MET A 398 -20.35 4.30 -7.08
C MET A 398 -21.14 5.23 -6.15
N LYS A 399 -20.76 6.50 -6.06
CA LYS A 399 -21.44 7.48 -5.21
C LYS A 399 -22.86 7.75 -5.70
N SER A 400 -23.07 7.89 -7.01
CA SER A 400 -24.40 8.16 -7.59
C SER A 400 -25.36 6.98 -7.44
N ARG A 401 -24.88 5.74 -7.59
CA ARG A 401 -25.73 4.54 -7.61
C ARG A 401 -25.96 3.97 -6.22
N PHE A 402 -24.93 3.97 -5.38
CA PHE A 402 -24.92 3.26 -4.10
C PHE A 402 -24.63 4.17 -2.90
N GLY A 403 -24.31 5.44 -3.13
CA GLY A 403 -23.79 6.33 -2.09
C GLY A 403 -24.71 6.53 -0.88
N ALA A 404 -26.02 6.35 -1.04
CA ALA A 404 -26.97 6.36 0.08
C ALA A 404 -26.69 5.27 1.13
N GLY A 405 -26.09 4.14 0.73
CA GLY A 405 -25.72 3.03 1.60
C GLY A 405 -24.23 2.91 1.88
N ILE A 406 -23.35 3.37 0.98
CA ILE A 406 -21.90 3.09 1.07
C ILE A 406 -21.03 4.33 1.32
N TYR A 407 -21.57 5.56 1.25
CA TYR A 407 -20.79 6.79 1.37
C TYR A 407 -21.26 7.62 2.57
N THR A 408 -20.47 7.64 3.66
CA THR A 408 -20.87 8.26 4.93
C THR A 408 -19.92 9.40 5.35
N GLU A 409 -19.76 9.65 6.66
CA GLU A 409 -18.99 10.79 7.18
C GLU A 409 -17.52 10.77 6.77
N TRP A 410 -16.91 9.59 6.63
CA TRP A 410 -15.50 9.43 6.24
C TRP A 410 -15.28 8.95 4.80
N GLY A 411 -16.28 9.17 3.94
CA GLY A 411 -16.26 8.71 2.55
C GLY A 411 -16.81 7.30 2.44
N PHE A 412 -16.26 6.51 1.53
CA PHE A 412 -16.73 5.14 1.29
C PHE A 412 -16.42 4.19 2.45
N LEU A 413 -17.40 3.39 2.85
CA LEU A 413 -17.19 2.19 3.67
C LEU A 413 -16.33 1.17 2.90
N ASP A 414 -15.77 0.20 3.63
CA ASP A 414 -14.72 -0.69 3.13
C ASP A 414 -15.08 -1.43 1.83
N SER A 415 -16.27 -2.01 1.78
CA SER A 415 -16.73 -2.78 0.63
C SER A 415 -18.25 -2.97 0.61
N PHE A 416 -18.76 -3.40 -0.55
CA PHE A 416 -20.17 -3.72 -0.75
C PHE A 416 -20.33 -4.80 -1.83
N ASN A 417 -21.43 -5.55 -1.79
CA ASN A 417 -21.75 -6.62 -2.72
C ASN A 417 -23.21 -6.50 -3.20
N PRO A 418 -23.44 -5.94 -4.40
CA PRO A 418 -24.79 -5.78 -4.93
C PRO A 418 -25.51 -7.08 -5.31
N THR A 419 -24.79 -8.20 -5.39
CA THR A 419 -25.40 -9.50 -5.70
C THR A 419 -26.12 -10.07 -4.48
N LEU A 420 -25.55 -9.89 -3.29
CA LEU A 420 -26.13 -10.38 -2.04
C LEU A 420 -27.17 -9.39 -1.50
N THR A 421 -28.42 -9.51 -1.96
CA THR A 421 -29.53 -8.63 -1.55
C THR A 421 -30.37 -9.16 -0.39
N GLN A 422 -30.23 -10.44 -0.06
CA GLN A 422 -30.94 -11.11 1.03
C GLN A 422 -30.06 -12.19 1.64
N ARG A 423 -30.25 -12.47 2.93
CA ARG A 423 -29.51 -13.51 3.65
C ARG A 423 -30.38 -14.10 4.76
N ASP A 424 -30.56 -15.42 4.72
CA ASP A 424 -31.39 -16.16 5.70
C ASP A 424 -30.64 -16.56 6.98
N GLY A 425 -29.33 -16.35 7.04
CA GLY A 425 -28.48 -16.71 8.17
C GLY A 425 -27.59 -15.54 8.62
N PRO A 426 -26.68 -15.77 9.59
CA PRO A 426 -25.84 -14.69 10.07
C PRO A 426 -24.89 -14.20 8.99
N LEU A 427 -24.72 -12.87 8.93
CA LEU A 427 -23.56 -12.22 8.32
C LEU A 427 -22.45 -12.16 9.37
N GLN A 428 -21.20 -12.27 8.93
CA GLN A 428 -20.06 -12.15 9.86
C GLN A 428 -19.74 -10.68 10.16
N HIS A 429 -19.79 -9.84 9.11
CA HIS A 429 -19.61 -8.40 9.17
C HIS A 429 -20.63 -7.74 8.22
N GLY A 430 -20.96 -6.47 8.46
CA GLY A 430 -21.82 -5.71 7.57
C GLY A 430 -23.30 -6.05 7.69
N LYS A 431 -24.09 -5.45 6.79
CA LYS A 431 -25.55 -5.57 6.76
C LYS A 431 -26.08 -5.52 5.33
N ILE A 432 -27.29 -6.03 5.14
CA ILE A 432 -28.06 -5.83 3.91
C ILE A 432 -28.66 -4.42 3.93
N VAL A 433 -28.45 -3.67 2.86
CA VAL A 433 -28.99 -2.33 2.64
C VAL A 433 -29.89 -2.35 1.41
N ASP A 434 -31.15 -1.95 1.59
CA ASP A 434 -32.15 -1.91 0.53
C ASP A 434 -31.67 -1.06 -0.66
N GLY A 435 -31.79 -1.62 -1.87
CA GLY A 435 -31.34 -0.98 -3.11
C GLY A 435 -29.83 -1.00 -3.36
N VAL A 436 -29.03 -1.50 -2.40
CA VAL A 436 -27.57 -1.64 -2.56
C VAL A 436 -27.16 -3.11 -2.58
N GLY A 437 -27.60 -3.93 -1.62
CA GLY A 437 -27.06 -5.26 -1.35
C GLY A 437 -26.34 -5.31 -0.01
N TRP A 438 -25.39 -6.22 0.16
CA TRP A 438 -24.56 -6.27 1.37
C TRP A 438 -23.57 -5.10 1.39
N VAL A 439 -23.35 -4.51 2.56
CA VAL A 439 -22.42 -3.40 2.77
C VAL A 439 -21.66 -3.63 4.08
N ALA A 440 -20.33 -3.43 4.06
CA ALA A 440 -19.50 -3.47 5.26
C ALA A 440 -19.88 -2.34 6.24
N ASP A 441 -19.74 -2.57 7.55
CA ASP A 441 -20.06 -1.54 8.56
C ASP A 441 -18.89 -0.61 8.89
N ASP A 442 -17.67 -1.04 8.59
CA ASP A 442 -16.44 -0.38 9.00
C ASP A 442 -15.69 0.27 7.84
N TYR A 443 -14.73 1.08 8.24
CA TYR A 443 -13.61 1.57 7.45
C TYR A 443 -12.33 0.87 7.92
N LEU A 444 -11.47 0.45 6.99
CA LEU A 444 -10.16 -0.10 7.32
C LEU A 444 -9.07 0.94 7.09
N GLY A 445 -8.17 1.11 8.06
CA GLY A 445 -7.09 2.11 7.94
C GLY A 445 -6.18 1.87 6.74
N ILE A 446 -5.99 0.60 6.38
CA ILE A 446 -5.17 0.21 5.21
C ILE A 446 -5.86 0.50 3.87
N ASP A 447 -7.18 0.64 3.85
CA ASP A 447 -7.96 0.98 2.66
C ASP A 447 -8.14 2.50 2.55
N GLN A 448 -8.33 3.19 3.67
CA GLN A 448 -8.50 4.65 3.73
C GLN A 448 -7.20 5.41 3.42
N GLY A 449 -6.05 4.93 3.91
CA GLY A 449 -4.76 5.60 3.77
C GLY A 449 -4.35 5.87 2.32
N PRO A 450 -4.33 4.82 1.47
CA PRO A 450 -4.00 4.96 0.06
C PRO A 450 -4.95 5.87 -0.72
N ILE A 451 -6.24 5.98 -0.35
CA ILE A 451 -7.17 6.92 -0.99
C ILE A 451 -6.67 8.35 -0.80
N VAL A 452 -6.27 8.72 0.41
CA VAL A 452 -5.76 10.06 0.72
C VAL A 452 -4.43 10.31 0.01
N GLY A 453 -3.49 9.38 0.15
CA GLY A 453 -2.13 9.53 -0.35
C GLY A 453 -2.03 9.53 -1.87
N MET A 454 -2.72 8.62 -2.54
CA MET A 454 -2.69 8.53 -4.01
C MET A 454 -3.49 9.65 -4.68
N THR A 455 -4.55 10.16 -4.04
CA THR A 455 -5.22 11.38 -4.51
C THR A 455 -4.28 12.58 -4.43
N GLU A 456 -3.48 12.67 -3.36
CA GLU A 456 -2.51 13.75 -3.20
C GLU A 456 -1.34 13.65 -4.20
N ASN A 457 -0.86 12.43 -4.46
CA ASN A 457 0.13 12.18 -5.51
C ASN A 457 -0.40 12.52 -6.91
N HIS A 458 -1.64 12.15 -7.22
CA HIS A 458 -2.29 12.53 -8.47
C HIS A 458 -2.34 14.06 -8.62
N ARG A 459 -2.74 14.78 -7.57
CA ARG A 459 -2.94 16.22 -7.62
C ARG A 459 -1.62 16.99 -7.71
N SER A 460 -0.64 16.68 -6.86
CA SER A 460 0.54 17.53 -6.66
C SER A 460 1.84 16.74 -6.48
N GLU A 461 1.81 15.43 -6.74
CA GLU A 461 2.96 14.53 -6.55
C GLU A 461 3.55 14.61 -5.14
N PHE A 462 2.71 14.93 -4.14
CA PHE A 462 3.19 15.43 -2.85
C PHE A 462 4.12 14.45 -2.15
N ILE A 463 3.68 13.20 -1.97
CA ILE A 463 4.48 12.17 -1.30
C ILE A 463 5.72 11.87 -2.14
N TRP A 464 5.54 11.68 -3.44
CA TRP A 464 6.64 11.43 -4.38
C TRP A 464 7.72 12.51 -4.33
N ARG A 465 7.37 13.80 -4.32
CA ARG A 465 8.35 14.91 -4.28
C ARG A 465 9.29 14.80 -3.07
N TYR A 466 8.75 14.49 -1.89
CA TYR A 466 9.56 14.31 -0.68
C TYR A 466 10.36 13.01 -0.72
N MET A 467 9.72 11.91 -1.13
CA MET A 467 10.33 10.57 -1.10
C MET A 467 11.38 10.35 -2.21
N ARG A 468 11.32 11.08 -3.33
CA ARG A 468 12.42 11.14 -4.31
C ARG A 468 13.74 11.65 -3.71
N GLY A 469 13.66 12.43 -2.63
CA GLY A 469 14.79 12.94 -1.86
C GLY A 469 15.16 12.09 -0.64
N GLU A 470 14.48 10.98 -0.37
CA GLU A 470 14.76 10.12 0.78
C GLU A 470 16.03 9.28 0.52
N PRO A 471 17.16 9.55 1.22
CA PRO A 471 18.45 8.94 0.93
C PRO A 471 18.46 7.41 1.03
N ASN A 472 17.63 6.84 1.92
CA ASN A 472 17.56 5.39 2.11
C ASN A 472 16.96 4.69 0.86
N ILE A 473 15.88 5.25 0.30
CA ILE A 473 15.25 4.73 -0.92
C ILE A 473 16.15 4.96 -2.14
N ARG A 474 16.75 6.15 -2.28
CA ARG A 474 17.66 6.44 -3.41
C ARG A 474 18.83 5.46 -3.47
N ARG A 475 19.46 5.19 -2.32
CA ARG A 475 20.55 4.21 -2.21
C ARG A 475 20.10 2.80 -2.57
N ALA A 476 18.87 2.43 -2.22
CA ALA A 476 18.32 1.13 -2.57
C ALA A 476 18.07 0.98 -4.07
N LEU A 477 17.45 1.99 -4.69
CA LEU A 477 17.19 2.03 -6.13
C LEU A 477 18.49 1.96 -6.94
N ASP A 478 19.50 2.74 -6.55
CA ASP A 478 20.83 2.70 -7.18
C ASP A 478 21.46 1.30 -7.08
N LYS A 479 21.49 0.71 -5.87
CA LYS A 479 22.00 -0.66 -5.67
C LYS A 479 21.22 -1.69 -6.50
N ALA A 480 19.90 -1.57 -6.59
CA ALA A 480 19.03 -2.46 -7.37
C ALA A 480 19.11 -2.23 -8.89
N GLY A 481 19.96 -1.31 -9.35
CA GLY A 481 20.22 -1.09 -10.77
C GLY A 481 19.11 -0.34 -11.49
N PHE A 482 18.30 0.43 -10.75
CA PHE A 482 17.35 1.37 -11.34
C PHE A 482 18.10 2.52 -12.01
N THR A 483 17.64 2.93 -13.19
CA THR A 483 18.18 4.08 -13.93
C THR A 483 17.06 4.86 -14.62
N GLY A 484 17.36 6.09 -15.03
CA GLY A 484 16.45 6.97 -15.78
C GLY A 484 15.74 8.02 -14.92
N GLY A 485 14.83 8.75 -15.57
CA GLY A 485 13.85 9.62 -14.92
C GLY A 485 14.45 10.62 -13.92
N TRP A 486 13.79 10.72 -12.77
CA TRP A 486 14.19 11.61 -11.68
C TRP A 486 15.40 11.10 -10.88
N LEU A 487 15.80 9.85 -11.06
CA LEU A 487 16.91 9.25 -10.32
C LEU A 487 18.26 9.79 -10.81
N THR A 488 18.36 10.13 -12.10
CA THR A 488 19.54 10.70 -12.76
C THR A 488 19.58 12.23 -12.76
N ALA A 489 18.54 12.90 -12.23
CA ALA A 489 18.37 14.35 -12.27
C ALA A 489 18.95 15.08 -11.05
#